data_AF-A0A6V7JA94-F1
#
_entry.id   AF-A0A6V7JA94-F1
#
_cell.length_a   1.000
_cell.length_b   1.000
_cell.length_c   1.000
_cell.angle_alpha   90.00
_cell.angle_beta   90.00
_cell.angle_gamma   90.00
#
_symmetry.space_group_name_H-M   'P 1'
#
loop_
_entity.id
_entity.type
_entity.pdbx_description
1 polymer ?
#
loop_
_entity_poly.entity_id
_entity_poly.type
_entity_poly.pdbx_seq_one_letter_code
_entity_poly.pdbx_strand_id
1 'polypeptide(L)' 'KKYPNPREELPIMEKILLNKTVTQIKYNDAVYNKTQVITADGQVFDADHVICTVPLGVLKAVHRKMFDPPLPDVNLNAIK' A
#
# COMPACT_ATOMS: atom_id res chain seq x y z
N LYS A 1 15.06 26.70 -4.46
CA LYS A 1 15.66 26.18 -3.21
C LYS A 1 15.09 24.77 -2.98
N LYS A 2 15.95 23.76 -2.89
CA LYS A 2 15.52 22.40 -2.51
C LYS A 2 15.38 22.39 -0.99
N TYR A 3 14.23 21.95 -0.49
CA TYR A 3 13.97 21.74 0.93
C TYR A 3 13.71 20.23 1.11
N PRO A 4 14.28 19.58 2.14
CA PRO A 4 15.09 20.13 3.24
C PRO A 4 16.55 20.42 2.85
N ASN A 5 17.35 20.95 3.80
CA ASN A 5 18.79 21.16 3.64
C ASN A 5 19.50 19.79 3.46
N PRO A 6 20.46 19.62 2.54
CA PRO A 6 21.14 18.33 2.34
C PRO A 6 21.77 17.70 3.59
N ARG A 7 22.12 18.50 4.62
CA ARG A 7 22.62 18.01 5.92
C ARG A 7 21.52 17.46 6.85
N GLU A 8 20.27 17.70 6.51
CA GLU A 8 19.06 17.31 7.25
C GLU A 8 18.19 16.32 6.43
N GLU A 9 18.66 15.91 5.24
CA GLU A 9 17.96 14.91 4.45
C GLU A 9 18.01 13.54 5.15
N LEU A 10 16.84 13.04 5.54
CA LEU A 10 16.69 11.69 6.06
C LEU A 10 16.92 10.69 4.91
N PRO A 11 17.51 9.50 5.18
CA PRO A 11 17.71 8.45 4.17
C PRO A 11 16.39 7.72 3.85
N ILE A 12 15.32 8.47 3.60
CA ILE A 12 14.01 7.95 3.20
C ILE A 12 13.95 7.66 1.70
N MET A 13 14.77 8.34 0.90
CA MET A 13 14.75 8.18 -0.56
C MET A 13 15.08 6.75 -0.99
N GLU A 14 15.96 6.07 -0.25
CA GLU A 14 16.31 4.65 -0.48
C GLU A 14 15.15 3.70 -0.17
N LYS A 15 14.17 4.15 0.63
CA LYS A 15 12.96 3.39 0.97
C LYS A 15 11.79 3.68 0.02
N ILE A 16 11.94 4.66 -0.88
CA ILE A 16 10.90 5.01 -1.85
C ILE A 16 11.14 4.21 -3.12
N LEU A 17 10.27 3.25 -3.38
CA LEU A 17 10.36 2.41 -4.57
C LEU A 17 9.40 2.96 -5.65
N LEU A 18 9.97 3.61 -6.67
CA LEU A 18 9.23 4.09 -7.83
C LEU A 18 8.99 2.97 -8.85
N ASN A 19 8.01 3.15 -9.73
CA ASN A 19 7.61 2.15 -10.74
C ASN A 19 7.20 0.79 -10.12
N LYS A 20 6.82 0.80 -8.84
CA LYS A 20 6.29 -0.37 -8.12
C LYS A 20 4.79 -0.21 -7.94
N THR A 21 4.04 -0.71 -8.92
CA THR A 21 2.58 -0.74 -8.84
C THR A 21 2.14 -1.88 -7.93
N VAL A 22 1.49 -1.56 -6.82
CA VAL A 22 0.87 -2.56 -5.94
C VAL A 22 -0.40 -3.09 -6.60
N THR A 23 -0.55 -4.41 -6.65
CA THR A 23 -1.70 -5.10 -7.25
C THR A 23 -2.56 -5.83 -6.22
N GLN A 24 -1.98 -6.27 -5.11
CA GLN A 24 -2.70 -6.98 -4.06
C GLN A 24 -2.07 -6.72 -2.69
N ILE A 25 -2.90 -6.62 -1.66
CA ILE A 25 -2.54 -6.44 -0.26
C ILE A 25 -3.27 -7.55 0.50
N LYS A 26 -2.51 -8.52 1.00
CA LYS A 26 -3.00 -9.59 1.86
C LYS A 26 -2.83 -9.19 3.31
N TYR A 27 -3.93 -8.95 4.02
CA TYR A 27 -3.91 -8.55 5.43
C TYR A 27 -4.80 -9.45 6.28
N ASN A 28 -4.69 -9.36 7.60
CA ASN A 28 -5.42 -10.24 8.53
C ASN A 28 -5.20 -11.74 8.29
N ASP A 29 -4.02 -12.11 7.80
CA ASP A 29 -3.66 -13.50 7.63
C ASP A 29 -3.35 -14.13 8.99
N ALA A 30 -4.24 -15.04 9.42
CA ALA A 30 -4.13 -15.74 10.71
C ALA A 30 -2.90 -16.67 10.81
N VAL A 31 -2.31 -17.04 9.67
CA VAL A 31 -1.14 -17.94 9.62
C VAL A 31 0.16 -17.15 9.67
N TYR A 32 0.24 -16.06 8.91
CA TYR A 32 1.51 -15.33 8.72
C TYR A 32 1.67 -14.13 9.66
N ASN A 33 0.60 -13.71 10.36
CA ASN A 33 0.60 -12.61 11.35
C ASN A 33 1.18 -11.27 10.82
N LYS A 34 1.32 -11.15 9.50
CA LYS A 34 1.91 -10.03 8.77
C LYS A 34 1.06 -9.72 7.55
N THR A 35 1.15 -8.48 7.10
CA THR A 35 0.55 -8.02 5.86
C THR A 35 1.54 -8.20 4.72
N GLN A 36 1.09 -8.77 3.60
CA GLN A 36 1.89 -8.91 2.39
C GLN A 36 1.41 -7.96 1.31
N VAL A 37 2.33 -7.17 0.75
CA VAL A 37 2.07 -6.28 -0.37
C VAL A 37 2.71 -6.89 -1.61
N ILE A 38 1.89 -7.18 -2.62
CA ILE A 38 2.30 -7.82 -3.87
C ILE A 38 2.25 -6.77 -4.98
N THR A 39 3.34 -6.62 -5.71
CA THR A 39 3.46 -5.70 -6.84
C THR A 39 3.27 -6.40 -8.18
N ALA A 40 3.02 -5.61 -9.23
CA ALA A 40 2.73 -6.09 -10.58
C ALA A 40 3.87 -6.91 -11.21
N ASP A 41 5.11 -6.71 -10.75
CA ASP A 41 6.30 -7.47 -11.14
C ASP A 41 6.51 -8.74 -10.29
N GLY A 42 5.54 -9.09 -9.44
CA GLY A 42 5.55 -10.30 -8.63
C GLY A 42 6.36 -10.20 -7.33
N GLN A 43 6.94 -9.04 -7.00
CA GLN A 43 7.65 -8.85 -5.75
C GLN A 43 6.67 -8.82 -4.57
N VAL A 44 7.08 -9.42 -3.45
CA VAL A 44 6.31 -9.48 -2.20
C VAL A 44 7.06 -8.71 -1.12
N PHE A 45 6.35 -7.84 -0.40
CA PHE A 45 6.86 -7.08 0.73
C PHE A 45 6.05 -7.44 1.98
N ASP A 46 6.71 -7.95 3.01
CA ASP A 46 6.09 -8.22 4.30
C ASP A 46 6.20 -7.00 5.22
N ALA A 47 5.10 -6.66 5.89
CA ALA A 47 5.04 -5.58 6.86
C ALA A 47 4.08 -5.91 8.00
N ASP A 48 4.35 -5.38 9.19
CA ASP A 48 3.42 -5.51 10.31
C ASP A 48 2.17 -4.62 10.09
N HIS A 49 2.35 -3.47 9.45
CA HIS A 49 1.27 -2.51 9.15
C HIS A 49 1.44 -1.87 7.76
N VAL A 50 0.31 -1.54 7.12
CA VAL A 50 0.26 -0.86 5.82
C VAL A 50 -0.65 0.37 5.90
N ILE A 51 -0.17 1.50 5.39
CA ILE A 51 -0.95 2.71 5.20
C ILE A 51 -1.18 2.90 3.70
N CYS A 52 -2.44 2.89 3.27
CA CYS A 52 -2.81 3.08 1.88
C CYS A 52 -3.28 4.52 1.63
N THR A 53 -2.55 5.25 0.79
CA THR A 53 -2.84 6.67 0.46
C THR A 53 -3.16 6.85 -1.02
N VAL A 54 -3.71 5.83 -1.68
CA VAL A 54 -4.10 5.94 -3.09
C VAL A 54 -5.26 6.94 -3.25
N PRO A 55 -5.34 7.68 -4.37
CA PRO A 55 -6.45 8.57 -4.62
C PRO A 55 -7.80 7.84 -4.57
N LEU A 56 -8.86 8.53 -4.14
CA LEU A 56 -10.20 7.93 -4.02
C LEU A 56 -10.68 7.29 -5.34
N GLY A 57 -10.47 7.96 -6.48
CA GLY A 57 -10.85 7.40 -7.79
C GLY A 57 -10.13 6.09 -8.12
N VAL A 58 -8.86 5.97 -7.74
CA VAL A 58 -8.09 4.72 -7.88
C VAL A 58 -8.65 3.67 -6.93
N LEU A 59 -8.87 4.02 -5.66
CA LEU A 59 -9.45 3.10 -4.69
C LEU A 59 -10.78 2.51 -5.18
N LYS A 60 -11.71 3.36 -5.65
CA LYS A 60 -12.99 2.93 -6.23
C LYS A 60 -12.83 1.97 -7.42
N ALA A 61 -11.83 2.19 -8.26
CA ALA A 61 -11.60 1.35 -9.44
C ALA A 61 -11.01 -0.03 -9.11
N VAL A 62 -10.15 -0.13 -8.08
CA VAL A 62 -9.32 -1.33 -7.86
C VAL A 62 -9.56 -2.07 -6.55
N HIS A 63 -10.32 -1.50 -5.59
CA HIS A 63 -10.45 -2.06 -4.23
C HIS A 63 -10.86 -3.54 -4.19
N ARG A 64 -11.65 -4.01 -5.15
CA ARG A 64 -12.13 -5.41 -5.21
C ARG A 64 -11.02 -6.43 -5.43
N LYS A 65 -9.94 -6.04 -6.13
CA LYS A 65 -8.80 -6.91 -6.44
C LYS A 65 -7.60 -6.62 -5.54
N MET A 66 -7.48 -5.37 -5.09
CA MET A 66 -6.33 -4.88 -4.33
C MET A 66 -6.29 -5.36 -2.88
N PHE A 67 -7.43 -5.69 -2.27
CA PHE A 67 -7.51 -6.07 -0.85
C PHE A 67 -7.98 -7.52 -0.70
N ASP A 68 -7.21 -8.30 0.07
CA ASP A 68 -7.49 -9.69 0.41
C ASP A 68 -7.26 -9.89 1.93
N PRO A 69 -8.31 -10.09 2.75
CA PRO A 69 -9.72 -10.15 2.37
C PRO A 69 -10.23 -8.80 1.84
N PRO A 70 -11.41 -8.74 1.20
CA PRO A 70 -12.00 -7.50 0.76
C PRO A 70 -12.24 -6.50 1.90
N LEU A 71 -12.25 -5.21 1.58
CA LEU A 71 -12.58 -4.15 2.55
C LEU A 71 -13.96 -4.39 3.17
N PRO A 72 -14.15 -4.09 4.48
CA PRO A 72 -15.45 -4.21 5.13
C PRO A 72 -16.54 -3.36 4.48
N ASP A 73 -17.80 -3.80 4.60
CA ASP A 73 -18.96 -3.13 3.96
C ASP A 73 -19.10 -1.65 4.34
N VAL A 74 -18.76 -1.28 5.58
CA VAL A 74 -18.81 0.12 6.02
C VAL A 74 -17.86 1.00 5.19
N ASN A 75 -16.65 0.51 4.90
CA ASN A 75 -15.68 1.20 4.06
C ASN A 75 -16.15 1.22 2.60
N LEU A 76 -16.67 0.10 2.10
CA LEU A 76 -17.19 -0.01 0.73
C LEU A 76 -18.35 0.96 0.48
N ASN A 77 -19.27 1.09 1.43
CA ASN A 77 -20.41 2.00 1.30
C ASN A 77 -19.99 3.48 1.34
N ALA A 78 -18.91 3.81 2.06
CA ALA A 78 -18.36 5.16 2.09
C ALA A 78 -17.64 5.56 0.79
N ILE A 79 -17.24 4.59 -0.03
CA ILE A 79 -16.55 4.82 -1.31
C ILE A 79 -17.39 4.44 -2.53
N LYS A 80 -18.68 4.13 -2.37
CA LYS A 80 -19.60 4.02 -3.52
C LYS A 80 -19.76 5.39 -4.19
#